data_AF-A0A8J5VL19-F1
#
_entry.id   AF-A0A8J5VL19-F1
#
_cell.length_a   1.000
_cell.length_b   1.000
_cell.length_c   1.000
_cell.angle_alpha   90.00
_cell.angle_beta   90.00
_cell.angle_gamma   90.00
#
_symmetry.space_group_name_H-M   'P 1'
#
loop_
_entity.id
_entity.type
_entity.pdbx_description
1 polymer ?
#
loop_
_entity_poly.entity_id
_entity_poly.type
_entity_poly.pdbx_seq_one_letter_code
_entity_poly.pdbx_strand_id
1 'polypeptide(L)'
;MRHTFIFQEEEEFIFHNIPEKPMSSLLREYSAPVHHESDFTESDLFFLLANDSDEFNRWEAGQVLARKLMLSLVADFQQQKTLALNPKFVDGLRTILRNTSLDKGRLWI
;
A
#
# COMPACT_ATOMS: atom_id res chain seq x y z
N MET A 1 -13.73 19.05 5.27
CA MET A 1 -13.38 17.80 4.55
C MET A 1 -14.60 17.41 3.73
N ARG A 2 -14.47 17.18 2.40
CA ARG A 2 -15.59 16.67 1.59
C ARG A 2 -15.52 15.15 1.66
N HIS A 3 -16.63 14.51 2.02
CA HIS A 3 -16.75 13.06 1.98
C HIS A 3 -17.26 12.65 0.60
N THR A 4 -16.68 11.60 0.03
CA THR A 4 -17.17 10.96 -1.18
C THR A 4 -18.07 9.81 -0.76
N PHE A 5 -19.31 9.81 -1.23
CA PHE A 5 -20.26 8.73 -1.01
C PHE A 5 -20.48 8.00 -2.34
N ILE A 6 -20.55 6.68 -2.29
CA ILE A 6 -20.78 5.81 -3.44
C ILE A 6 -22.13 5.13 -3.19
N PHE A 7 -23.08 5.32 -4.09
CA PHE A 7 -24.44 4.77 -4.00
C PHE A 7 -24.83 3.91 -5.20
N GLN A 8 -24.16 4.08 -6.33
CA GLN A 8 -24.37 3.33 -7.55
C GLN A 8 -23.30 2.24 -7.73
N GLU A 9 -23.56 1.30 -8.64
CA GLU A 9 -22.60 0.25 -9.00
C GLU A 9 -21.32 0.82 -9.62
N GLU A 10 -21.46 1.87 -10.43
CA GLU A 10 -20.36 2.59 -11.06
C GLU A 10 -20.57 4.10 -10.88
N GLU A 11 -19.54 4.80 -10.39
CA GLU A 11 -19.52 6.26 -10.26
C GLU A 11 -18.15 6.82 -10.66
N GLU A 12 -18.14 7.95 -11.36
CA GLU A 12 -16.91 8.66 -11.76
C GLU A 12 -16.78 9.97 -10.99
N PHE A 13 -15.60 10.18 -10.37
CA PHE A 13 -15.28 11.40 -9.63
C PHE A 13 -14.15 12.16 -10.32
N ILE A 14 -14.46 13.35 -10.84
CA ILE A 14 -13.49 14.21 -11.54
C ILE A 14 -13.02 15.33 -10.61
N PHE A 15 -11.70 15.39 -10.39
CA PHE A 15 -11.06 16.47 -9.63
C PHE A 15 -10.34 17.43 -10.58
N HIS A 16 -10.66 18.72 -10.49
CA HIS A 16 -10.05 19.77 -11.32
C HIS A 16 -8.92 20.49 -10.59
N ASN A 17 -8.09 21.21 -11.34
CA ASN A 17 -6.99 22.04 -10.83
C ASN A 17 -5.91 21.25 -10.09
N ILE A 18 -5.57 20.06 -10.60
CA ILE A 18 -4.50 19.21 -10.10
C ILE A 18 -3.26 19.44 -10.97
N PRO A 19 -2.21 20.12 -10.47
CA PRO A 19 -1.07 20.57 -11.28
C PRO A 19 -0.11 19.45 -11.68
N GLU A 20 -0.12 18.32 -10.96
CA GLU A 20 0.74 17.16 -11.18
C GLU A 20 -0.02 15.87 -10.86
N LYS A 21 0.40 14.73 -11.42
CA LYS A 21 -0.26 13.44 -11.17
C LYS A 21 -0.22 13.12 -9.66
N PRO A 22 -1.36 13.03 -8.96
CA PRO A 22 -1.37 12.76 -7.53
C PRO A 22 -1.17 11.26 -7.27
N MET A 23 -0.68 10.93 -6.09
CA MET A 23 -0.82 9.59 -5.51
C MET A 23 -2.13 9.50 -4.73
N SER A 24 -2.99 8.56 -5.09
CA SER A 24 -4.28 8.36 -4.44
C SER A 24 -4.12 7.56 -3.14
N SER A 25 -4.78 8.02 -2.09
CA SER A 25 -4.83 7.39 -0.77
C SER A 25 -6.30 7.15 -0.45
N LEU A 26 -6.83 6.05 -1.00
CA LEU A 26 -8.23 5.67 -0.95
C LEU A 26 -8.51 4.83 0.30
N LEU A 27 -9.76 4.76 0.73
CA LEU A 27 -10.22 3.90 1.85
C LEU A 27 -9.47 4.15 3.18
N ARG A 28 -9.03 5.39 3.42
CA ARG A 28 -8.36 5.81 4.66
C ARG A 28 -9.13 5.40 5.91
N GLU A 29 -8.41 5.05 6.96
CA GLU A 29 -8.97 4.52 8.21
C GLU A 29 -9.92 3.32 8.02
N TYR A 30 -9.78 2.58 6.91
CA TYR A 30 -10.68 1.50 6.53
C TYR A 30 -12.16 1.94 6.46
N SER A 31 -12.41 3.02 5.74
CA SER A 31 -13.72 3.71 5.70
C SER A 31 -14.91 2.84 5.26
N ALA A 32 -14.67 1.68 4.63
CA ALA A 32 -15.69 0.69 4.31
C ALA A 32 -15.09 -0.74 4.26
N PRO A 33 -15.85 -1.78 4.67
CA PRO A 33 -15.38 -3.16 4.69
C PRO A 33 -15.50 -3.83 3.32
N VAL A 34 -14.72 -3.37 2.34
CA VAL A 34 -14.78 -3.81 0.94
C VAL A 34 -13.45 -4.41 0.46
N HIS A 35 -13.51 -5.24 -0.59
CA HIS A 35 -12.30 -5.60 -1.33
C HIS A 35 -11.95 -4.46 -2.28
N HIS A 36 -10.78 -3.87 -2.09
CA HIS A 36 -10.29 -2.76 -2.90
C HIS A 36 -9.29 -3.28 -3.93
N GLU A 37 -9.64 -3.14 -5.21
CA GLU A 37 -8.74 -3.42 -6.33
C GLU A 37 -8.21 -2.10 -6.89
N SER A 38 -6.88 -2.03 -7.11
CA SER A 38 -6.20 -0.84 -7.63
C SER A 38 -5.17 -1.24 -8.68
N ASP A 39 -4.84 -0.30 -9.55
CA ASP A 39 -3.85 -0.42 -10.61
C ASP A 39 -2.44 -0.01 -10.15
N PHE A 40 -2.21 0.10 -8.82
CA PHE A 40 -0.92 0.50 -8.27
C PHE A 40 0.22 -0.42 -8.70
N THR A 41 1.26 0.21 -9.24
CA THR A 41 2.53 -0.45 -9.53
C THR A 41 3.28 -0.78 -8.24
N GLU A 42 4.32 -1.62 -8.33
CA GLU A 42 5.17 -1.90 -7.16
C GLU A 42 5.86 -0.63 -6.63
N SER A 43 6.27 0.29 -7.52
CA SER A 43 6.82 1.60 -7.14
C SER A 43 5.81 2.46 -6.39
N ASP A 44 4.55 2.45 -6.80
CA ASP A 44 3.48 3.20 -6.13
C ASP A 44 3.26 2.67 -4.71
N LEU A 45 3.25 1.34 -4.54
CA LEU A 45 3.12 0.70 -3.23
C LEU A 45 4.29 1.03 -2.31
N PHE A 46 5.53 1.04 -2.82
CA PHE A 46 6.69 1.48 -2.04
C PHE A 46 6.59 2.95 -1.66
N PHE A 47 6.07 3.80 -2.55
CA PHE A 47 5.85 5.20 -2.25
C PHE A 47 4.80 5.37 -1.14
N LEU A 48 3.67 4.68 -1.22
CA LEU A 48 2.60 4.71 -0.22
C LEU A 48 3.10 4.20 1.14
N LEU A 49 3.78 3.06 1.17
CA LEU A 49 4.39 2.48 2.37
C LEU A 49 5.28 3.48 3.13
N ALA A 50 6.06 4.26 2.38
CA ALA A 50 7.01 5.22 2.92
C ALA A 50 6.41 6.60 3.27
N ASN A 51 5.40 7.06 2.51
CA ASN A 51 4.99 8.47 2.52
C ASN A 51 3.51 8.71 2.81
N ASP A 52 2.63 7.71 2.79
CA ASP A 52 1.22 7.98 3.05
C ASP A 52 1.03 8.48 4.49
N SER A 53 0.26 9.56 4.63
CA SER A 53 -0.10 10.13 5.93
C SER A 53 -1.04 9.21 6.73
N ASP A 54 -1.80 8.35 6.05
CA ASP A 54 -2.71 7.40 6.68
C ASP A 54 -2.00 6.09 7.04
N GLU A 55 -2.06 5.72 8.32
CA GLU A 55 -1.34 4.56 8.84
C GLU A 55 -1.90 3.25 8.33
N PHE A 56 -3.21 3.16 8.11
CA PHE A 56 -3.84 1.98 7.55
C PHE A 56 -3.37 1.76 6.11
N ASN A 57 -3.35 2.81 5.28
CA ASN A 57 -2.88 2.71 3.90
C ASN A 57 -1.38 2.40 3.81
N ARG A 58 -0.56 2.95 4.72
CA ARG A 58 0.85 2.54 4.82
C ARG A 58 0.99 1.05 5.12
N TRP A 59 0.24 0.56 6.10
CA TRP A 59 0.23 -0.84 6.48
C TRP A 59 -0.26 -1.72 5.32
N GLU A 60 -1.39 -1.39 4.69
CA GLU A 60 -1.98 -2.15 3.58
C GLU A 60 -1.03 -2.22 2.37
N ALA A 61 -0.36 -1.12 2.02
CA ALA A 61 0.68 -1.14 0.98
C ALA A 61 1.79 -2.14 1.31
N GLY A 62 2.21 -2.22 2.58
CA GLY A 62 3.15 -3.21 3.09
C GLY A 62 2.63 -4.63 2.96
N GLN A 63 1.35 -4.88 3.30
CA GLN A 63 0.72 -6.19 3.19
C GLN A 63 0.63 -6.66 1.73
N VAL A 64 0.26 -5.77 0.81
CA VAL A 64 0.23 -6.07 -0.63
C VAL A 64 1.62 -6.43 -1.15
N LEU A 65 2.65 -5.65 -0.79
CA LEU A 65 4.04 -5.93 -1.15
C LEU A 65 4.52 -7.27 -0.59
N ALA A 66 4.24 -7.55 0.68
CA ALA A 66 4.60 -8.81 1.34
C ALA A 66 3.92 -10.00 0.65
N ARG A 67 2.63 -9.90 0.31
CA ARG A 67 1.88 -10.93 -0.41
C ARG A 67 2.47 -11.19 -1.79
N LYS A 68 2.79 -10.14 -2.56
CA LYS A 68 3.43 -10.28 -3.88
C LYS A 68 4.79 -11.00 -3.76
N LEU A 69 5.60 -10.63 -2.78
CA LEU A 69 6.88 -11.27 -2.51
C LEU A 69 6.72 -12.74 -2.08
N MET A 70 5.79 -13.06 -1.18
CA MET A 70 5.55 -14.45 -0.77
C MET A 70 5.14 -15.32 -1.96
N LEU A 71 4.24 -14.83 -2.82
CA LEU A 71 3.82 -15.56 -4.02
C LEU A 71 4.97 -15.77 -5.00
N SER A 72 5.85 -14.78 -5.19
CA SER A 72 7.04 -14.94 -6.06
C SER A 72 8.01 -15.97 -5.49
N LEU A 73 8.24 -15.96 -4.18
CA LEU A 73 9.10 -16.94 -3.50
C LEU A 73 8.53 -18.36 -3.59
N VAL A 74 7.21 -18.53 -3.50
CA VAL A 74 6.56 -19.83 -3.71
C VAL A 74 6.79 -20.33 -5.15
N ALA A 75 6.65 -19.45 -6.14
CA ALA A 75 6.89 -19.80 -7.54
C ALA A 75 8.36 -20.18 -7.80
N ASP A 76 9.30 -19.48 -7.17
CA ASP A 76 10.73 -19.80 -7.26
C ASP A 76 11.07 -21.12 -6.56
N PHE A 77 10.47 -21.38 -5.39
CA PHE A 77 10.63 -22.64 -4.67
C PHE A 77 10.16 -23.83 -5.50
N GLN A 78 8.99 -23.72 -6.15
CA GLN A 78 8.45 -24.76 -7.02
C GLN A 78 9.37 -25.09 -8.21
N GLN A 79 10.19 -24.12 -8.63
CA GLN A 79 11.18 -24.26 -9.70
C GLN A 79 12.58 -24.62 -9.19
N GLN A 80 12.73 -24.95 -7.90
CA GLN A 80 14.01 -25.23 -7.24
C GLN A 80 15.03 -24.09 -7.39
N LYS A 81 14.57 -22.85 -7.53
CA LYS A 81 15.44 -21.67 -7.54
C LYS A 81 15.79 -21.26 -6.11
N THR A 82 16.93 -20.57 -5.97
CA THR A 82 17.31 -19.97 -4.70
C THR A 82 16.34 -18.86 -4.31
N LEU A 83 15.83 -18.92 -3.08
CA LEU A 83 14.95 -17.91 -2.53
C LEU A 83 15.74 -16.65 -2.20
N ALA A 84 15.34 -15.52 -2.79
CA ALA A 84 15.95 -14.22 -2.56
C ALA A 84 14.89 -13.17 -2.26
N LEU A 85 15.07 -12.45 -1.15
CA LEU A 85 14.21 -11.33 -0.80
C LEU A 85 14.57 -10.11 -1.67
N ASN A 86 13.55 -9.38 -2.13
CA ASN A 86 13.76 -8.10 -2.82
C ASN A 86 14.45 -7.10 -1.86
N PRO A 87 15.66 -6.59 -2.16
CA PRO A 87 16.36 -5.65 -1.29
C PRO A 87 15.54 -4.38 -1.01
N LYS A 88 14.75 -3.89 -1.98
CA LYS A 88 13.88 -2.73 -1.80
C LYS A 88 12.82 -2.97 -0.73
N PHE A 89 12.30 -4.19 -0.65
CA PHE A 89 11.34 -4.58 0.38
C PHE A 89 11.97 -4.56 1.77
N VAL A 90 13.18 -5.13 1.89
CA VAL A 90 13.94 -5.11 3.15
C VAL A 90 14.29 -3.68 3.57
N ASP A 91 14.70 -2.84 2.62
CA ASP A 91 15.03 -1.43 2.86
C ASP A 91 13.80 -0.61 3.27
N GLY A 92 12.64 -0.88 2.65
CA GLY A 92 11.36 -0.29 3.02
C GLY A 92 10.98 -0.60 4.47
N LEU A 93 10.98 -1.89 4.84
CA LEU A 93 10.72 -2.30 6.23
C LEU A 93 11.73 -1.72 7.21
N ARG A 94 13.02 -1.68 6.84
CA ARG A 94 14.06 -1.08 7.69
C ARG A 94 13.81 0.39 7.95
N THR A 95 13.37 1.14 6.95
CA THR A 95 13.03 2.57 7.09
C THR A 95 11.88 2.75 8.07
N ILE A 96 10.82 1.93 7.95
CA ILE A 96 9.67 1.97 8.85
C ILE A 96 10.08 1.65 10.29
N LEU A 97 10.79 0.55 10.51
CA LEU A 97 11.21 0.11 11.85
C LEU A 97 12.15 1.11 12.54
N ARG A 98 12.90 1.90 11.77
CA ARG A 98 13.78 2.96 12.30
C ARG A 98 13.07 4.29 12.49
N ASN A 99 11.86 4.45 11.97
CA ASN A 99 11.14 5.70 12.08
C ASN A 99 10.48 5.82 13.46
N THR A 100 11.14 6.55 14.36
CA THR A 100 10.68 6.76 15.74
C THR A 100 9.52 7.74 15.87
N SER A 101 9.16 8.46 14.80
CA SER A 101 8.00 9.35 14.80
C SER A 101 6.69 8.62 14.47
N LEU A 102 6.76 7.35 14.06
CA LEU A 102 5.59 6.50 13.91
C LEU A 102 5.15 6.03 15.30
N ASP A 103 3.86 6.17 15.59
CA ASP A 103 3.31 5.75 16.87
C ASP A 103 3.52 4.24 17.07
N LYS A 104 4.22 3.89 18.15
CA LYS A 104 4.60 2.50 18.47
C LYS A 104 3.39 1.62 18.75
N GLY A 105 2.25 2.22 19.12
CA GLY A 105 1.00 1.50 19.42
C GLY A 105 0.14 1.14 18.20
N ARG A 106 0.52 1.58 16.98
CA ARG A 106 -0.32 1.47 15.78
C ARG A 106 0.32 0.68 14.62
N LEU A 107 1.40 -0.03 14.91
CA LEU A 107 1.88 -1.12 14.07
C LEU A 107 0.93 -2.30 14.32
N TRP A 108 -0.11 -2.43 13.51
CA TRP A 108 -1.05 -3.57 13.52
C TRP A 108 -0.35 -4.86 13.03
N ILE A 109 0.63 -5.33 13.80
CA ILE A 109 1.30 -6.63 13.69
C ILE A 109 0.86 -7.56 14.81
#